data_AF-A0A090IYY7-F1
#
_entry.id   AF-A0A090IYY7-F1
#
_cell.length_a   1.000
_cell.length_b   1.000
_cell.length_c   1.000
_cell.angle_alpha   90.00
_cell.angle_beta   90.00
_cell.angle_gamma   90.00
#
_symmetry.space_group_name_H-M   'P 1'
#
loop_
_entity.id
_entity.type
_entity.pdbx_description
1 polymer ?
#
loop_
_entity_poly.entity_id
_entity_poly.type
_entity_poly.pdbx_seq_one_letter_code
_entity_poly.pdbx_strand_id
1 'polypeptide(L)'
;MALLKQFRYSYLFFACSLMAFWSSFLNYENGLYITLIFFLIINLTCFSNEYLVIQYYKKNNQKNFNKGYALFIMIQVLITLIIFFVFQFVFA
;
A
#
# COMPACT_ATOMS: atom_id res chain seq x y z
N MET A 1 -6.48 -20.47 7.79
CA MET A 1 -7.56 -19.51 7.47
C MET A 1 -7.46 -18.15 8.19
N ALA A 2 -6.32 -17.82 8.83
CA ALA A 2 -6.20 -16.68 9.76
C ALA A 2 -5.49 -15.41 9.21
N LEU A 3 -4.57 -15.53 8.24
CA LEU A 3 -3.80 -14.39 7.71
C LEU A 3 -4.58 -13.54 6.69
N LEU A 4 -5.33 -14.18 5.77
CA LEU A 4 -6.14 -13.49 4.75
C LEU A 4 -7.22 -12.59 5.35
N LYS A 5 -7.81 -13.00 6.48
CA LYS A 5 -8.78 -12.17 7.23
C LYS A 5 -8.11 -11.07 8.04
N GLN A 6 -6.82 -11.21 8.38
CA GLN A 6 -6.11 -10.24 9.18
C GLN A 6 -5.59 -9.07 8.33
N PHE A 7 -5.10 -9.35 7.11
CA PHE A 7 -4.53 -8.34 6.21
C PHE A 7 -5.46 -7.95 5.06
N ARG A 8 -6.77 -7.90 5.35
CA ARG A 8 -7.80 -7.71 4.31
C ARG A 8 -7.56 -6.43 3.50
N TYR A 9 -7.11 -5.37 4.16
CA TYR A 9 -6.86 -4.12 3.48
C TYR A 9 -5.66 -4.22 2.55
N SER A 10 -4.53 -4.78 2.97
CA SER A 10 -3.34 -4.90 2.10
C SER A 10 -3.61 -5.77 0.88
N TYR A 11 -4.41 -6.83 0.99
CA TYR A 11 -4.81 -7.62 -0.18
C TYR A 11 -5.72 -6.84 -1.13
N LEU A 12 -6.67 -6.07 -0.58
CA LEU A 12 -7.55 -5.22 -1.40
C LEU A 12 -6.75 -4.10 -2.07
N PHE A 13 -5.84 -3.47 -1.32
CA PHE A 13 -4.93 -2.45 -1.82
C PHE A 13 -4.00 -3.00 -2.92
N PHE A 14 -3.49 -4.23 -2.77
CA PHE A 14 -2.73 -4.90 -3.82
C PHE A 14 -3.54 -5.06 -5.11
N ALA A 15 -4.78 -5.55 -5.02
CA ALA A 15 -5.65 -5.69 -6.20
C ALA A 15 -5.99 -4.33 -6.83
N CYS A 16 -6.34 -3.32 -6.02
CA CYS A 16 -6.64 -1.98 -6.49
C CYS A 16 -5.41 -1.31 -7.13
N SER A 17 -4.23 -1.45 -6.52
CA SER A 17 -3.00 -0.87 -7.06
C SER A 17 -2.61 -1.52 -8.38
N LEU A 18 -2.77 -2.85 -8.53
CA LEU A 18 -2.58 -3.53 -9.81
C LEU A 18 -3.47 -2.92 -10.88
N MET A 19 -4.77 -2.79 -10.61
CA MET A 19 -5.71 -2.20 -11.57
C MET A 19 -5.37 -0.74 -11.92
N ALA A 20 -4.93 0.05 -10.93
CA ALA A 20 -4.69 1.48 -11.11
C ALA A 20 -3.36 1.80 -11.80
N PHE A 21 -2.30 1.01 -11.55
CA PHE A 21 -0.93 1.39 -11.91
C PHE A 21 -0.18 0.40 -12.81
N TRP A 22 -0.79 -0.74 -13.19
CA TRP A 22 -0.12 -1.77 -13.97
C TRP A 22 0.52 -1.26 -15.27
N SER A 23 -0.19 -0.38 -16.00
CA SER A 23 0.29 0.15 -17.27
C SER A 23 1.10 1.43 -17.15
N SER A 24 1.22 2.02 -15.95
CA SER A 24 1.71 3.39 -15.79
C SER A 24 3.18 3.59 -16.14
N PHE A 25 3.99 2.53 -16.09
CA PHE A 25 5.42 2.60 -16.37
C PHE A 25 5.89 1.69 -17.51
N LEU A 26 4.98 0.96 -18.18
CA LEU A 26 5.38 -0.03 -19.19
C LEU A 26 6.04 0.56 -20.44
N ASN A 27 5.79 1.84 -20.73
CA ASN A 27 6.34 2.53 -21.90
C ASN A 27 7.75 3.10 -21.67
N TYR A 28 8.28 3.06 -20.44
CA TYR A 28 9.62 3.56 -20.13
C TYR A 28 10.70 2.51 -20.44
N GLU A 29 11.94 2.99 -20.56
CA GLU A 29 13.10 2.11 -20.63
C GLU A 29 13.19 1.29 -19.32
N ASN A 30 13.26 -0.04 -19.44
CA ASN A 30 13.12 -0.97 -18.30
C ASN A 30 11.77 -0.88 -17.55
N GLY A 31 10.69 -0.48 -18.23
CA GLY A 31 9.38 -0.24 -17.64
C GLY A 31 8.81 -1.37 -16.76
N LEU A 32 9.04 -2.63 -17.12
CA LEU A 32 8.66 -3.78 -16.29
C LEU A 32 9.38 -3.79 -14.94
N TYR A 33 10.68 -3.51 -14.92
CA TYR A 33 11.48 -3.48 -13.69
C TYR A 33 11.03 -2.34 -12.77
N ILE A 34 10.80 -1.15 -13.35
CA ILE A 34 10.29 0.02 -12.62
C ILE A 34 8.90 -0.27 -12.03
N THR A 35 8.01 -0.89 -12.82
CA THR A 35 6.67 -1.29 -12.38
C THR A 35 6.75 -2.27 -11.19
N LEU A 36 7.62 -3.29 -11.26
CA LEU A 36 7.79 -4.25 -10.18
C LEU A 36 8.35 -3.62 -8.91
N ILE A 37 9.34 -2.73 -9.02
CA ILE A 37 9.87 -1.99 -7.86
C ILE A 37 8.78 -1.12 -7.23
N PHE A 38 8.05 -0.36 -8.06
CA PHE A 38 6.95 0.49 -7.59
C PHE A 38 5.93 -0.35 -6.80
N PHE A 39 5.47 -1.46 -7.37
CA PHE A 39 4.55 -2.37 -6.68
C PHE A 39 5.11 -2.94 -5.40
N LEU A 40 6.38 -3.34 -5.40
CA LEU A 40 7.04 -3.88 -4.23
C LEU A 40 7.06 -2.86 -3.09
N ILE A 41 7.44 -1.61 -3.38
CA ILE A 41 7.51 -0.55 -2.36
C ILE A 41 6.12 -0.28 -1.78
N ILE A 42 5.11 0.05 -2.61
CA ILE A 42 3.81 0.48 -2.09
C ILE A 42 3.11 -0.64 -1.30
N ASN A 43 3.25 -1.90 -1.74
CA ASN A 43 2.60 -3.03 -1.09
C ASN A 43 3.35 -3.46 0.16
N LEU A 44 4.69 -3.50 0.13
CA LEU A 44 5.48 -3.81 1.33
C LEU A 44 5.21 -2.78 2.44
N THR A 45 5.15 -1.50 2.09
CA THR A 45 4.78 -0.44 3.04
C THR A 45 3.35 -0.65 3.56
N CYS A 46 2.39 -0.99 2.70
CA CYS A 46 1.01 -1.25 3.11
C CYS A 46 0.91 -2.43 4.10
N PHE A 47 1.51 -3.57 3.76
CA PHE A 47 1.51 -4.77 4.61
C PHE A 47 2.19 -4.50 5.97
N SER A 48 3.33 -3.80 5.95
CA SER A 48 4.07 -3.47 7.17
C SER A 48 3.27 -2.54 8.08
N ASN A 49 2.67 -1.48 7.51
CA ASN A 49 1.87 -0.54 8.27
C ASN A 49 0.59 -1.18 8.82
N GLU A 50 -0.11 -1.99 8.02
CA GLU A 50 -1.30 -2.71 8.49
C GLU A 50 -0.94 -3.65 9.65
N TYR A 51 0.19 -4.35 9.56
CA TYR A 51 0.69 -5.19 10.65
C TYR A 51 0.90 -4.38 11.94
N LEU A 52 1.57 -3.23 11.84
CA LEU A 52 1.84 -2.35 12.97
C LEU A 52 0.56 -1.80 13.59
N VAL A 53 -0.42 -1.38 12.78
CA VAL A 53 -1.73 -0.91 13.25
C VAL A 53 -2.44 -2.02 14.01
N ILE A 54 -2.50 -3.23 13.46
CA ILE A 54 -3.14 -4.37 14.13
C ILE A 54 -2.47 -4.68 15.47
N GLN A 55 -1.13 -4.71 15.52
CA GLN A 55 -0.41 -4.96 16.76
C GLN A 55 -0.58 -3.85 17.79
N TYR A 56 -0.56 -2.59 17.34
CA TYR A 56 -0.76 -1.42 18.20
C TYR A 56 -2.11 -1.46 18.93
N TYR A 57 -3.18 -1.77 18.19
CA TYR A 57 -4.53 -1.80 18.76
C TYR A 57 -4.83 -3.08 19.54
N LYS A 58 -4.21 -4.23 19.20
CA LYS A 58 -4.24 -5.42 20.06
C LYS A 58 -3.66 -5.15 21.46
N LYS A 59 -2.63 -4.31 21.55
CA LYS A 59 -2.01 -3.90 22.82
C LYS A 59 -2.80 -2.80 23.55
N ASN A 60 -3.56 -1.98 22.82
CA ASN A 60 -4.27 -0.80 23.34
C ASN A 60 -5.79 -0.91 23.12
N ASN A 61 -6.44 -1.89 23.75
CA ASN A 61 -7.87 -2.21 23.59
C ASN A 61 -8.84 -1.06 23.94
N GLN A 62 -8.38 0.01 24.59
CA GLN A 62 -9.22 1.17 24.95
C GLN A 62 -9.41 2.17 23.81
N LYS A 63 -8.67 2.06 22.69
CA LYS A 63 -8.76 3.00 21.56
C LYS A 63 -9.66 2.47 20.45
N ASN A 64 -10.38 3.37 19.79
CA ASN A 64 -11.29 3.01 18.70
C ASN A 64 -10.51 2.53 17.47
N PHE A 65 -10.46 1.21 17.28
CA PHE A 65 -9.76 0.53 16.19
C PHE A 65 -10.18 1.06 14.81
N ASN A 66 -11.48 1.23 14.59
CA ASN A 66 -12.02 1.61 13.28
C ASN A 66 -11.54 3.00 12.83
N LYS A 67 -11.46 3.97 13.75
CA LYS A 67 -10.97 5.32 13.45
C LYS A 67 -9.48 5.31 13.06
N GLY A 68 -8.66 4.57 13.81
CA GLY A 68 -7.23 4.45 13.49
C GLY A 68 -6.97 3.75 12.17
N TYR A 69 -7.75 2.70 11.91
CA TYR A 69 -7.65 1.95 10.67
C TYR A 69 -8.09 2.78 9.45
N ALA A 70 -9.15 3.60 9.57
CA ALA A 70 -9.54 4.54 8.51
C ALA A 70 -8.46 5.61 8.24
N LEU A 71 -7.81 6.12 9.29
CA LEU A 71 -6.71 7.07 9.17
C LEU A 71 -5.49 6.44 8.48
N PHE A 72 -5.18 5.18 8.81
CA PHE A 72 -4.15 4.41 8.11
C PHE A 72 -4.44 4.29 6.61
N ILE A 73 -5.67 3.93 6.23
CA ILE A 73 -6.08 3.82 4.82
C ILE A 73 -5.85 5.14 4.09
N MET A 74 -6.33 6.26 4.65
CA MET A 74 -6.18 7.58 4.06
C MET A 74 -4.71 7.97 3.86
N ILE A 75 -3.87 7.77 4.88
CA ILE A 75 -2.43 8.06 4.81
C ILE A 75 -1.74 7.15 3.78
N GLN A 76 -2.09 5.87 3.74
CA GLN A 76 -1.50 4.92 2.80
C GLN A 76 -1.80 5.31 1.35
N VAL A 77 -3.04 5.73 1.05
CA VAL A 77 -3.40 6.25 -0.28
C VAL A 77 -2.59 7.50 -0.63
N LEU A 78 -2.47 8.45 0.31
CA LEU A 78 -1.71 9.69 0.09
C LEU A 78 -0.22 9.41 -0.18
N ILE A 79 0.41 8.54 0.62
CA ILE A 79 1.81 8.12 0.41
C ILE A 79 1.97 7.44 -0.95
N THR A 80 1.01 6.59 -1.35
CA THR A 80 1.04 5.90 -2.65
C THR A 80 1.02 6.90 -3.81
N LEU A 81 0.19 7.94 -3.72
CA LEU A 81 0.16 9.02 -4.72
C LEU A 81 1.48 9.79 -4.78
N ILE A 82 2.07 10.11 -3.62
CA ILE A 82 3.39 10.77 -3.58
C ILE A 82 4.45 9.89 -4.25
N ILE A 83 4.54 8.61 -3.88
CA ILE A 83 5.49 7.67 -4.49
C ILE A 83 5.27 7.58 -5.99
N PHE A 84 4.00 7.53 -6.43
CA PHE A 84 3.67 7.50 -7.85
C PHE A 84 4.18 8.74 -8.59
N PHE A 85 3.95 9.95 -8.07
CA PHE A 85 4.46 11.17 -8.68
C PHE A 85 5.99 11.23 -8.68
N VAL A 86 6.65 10.76 -7.61
CA VAL A 86 8.11 10.66 -7.57
C VAL A 86 8.62 9.71 -8.65
N PHE A 87 8.00 8.54 -8.81
CA PHE A 87 8.39 7.59 -9.86
C PHE A 87 8.17 8.16 -11.27
N GLN A 88 7.05 8.86 -11.49
CA GLN A 88 6.83 9.56 -12.74
C GLN A 88 7.92 10.61 -12.98
N PHE A 89 8.29 11.43 -11.99
CA PHE A 89 9.32 12.45 -12.21
C PHE A 89 10.74 11.89 -12.40
N VAL A 90 11.07 10.79 -11.73
CA VAL A 90 12.41 10.20 -11.77
C VAL A 90 12.64 9.37 -13.04
N PHE A 91 11.59 8.73 -13.56
CA PHE A 91 11.69 7.78 -14.67
C PHE A 91 10.97 8.23 -15.95
N ALA A 92 10.20 9.33 -15.93
CA ALA A 92 9.67 9.97 -17.14
C ALA A 92 10.66 10.94 -17.77
#